data_AF-A0A0S8KIG3-F1
#
_entry.id   AF-A0A0S8KIG3-F1
#
_cell.length_a   1.000
_cell.length_b   1.000
_cell.length_c   1.000
_cell.angle_alpha   90.00
_cell.angle_beta   90.00
_cell.angle_gamma   90.00
#
_symmetry.space_group_name_H-M   'P 1'
#
loop_
_entity.id
_entity.type
_entity.pdbx_description
1 polymer ?
#
loop_
_entity_poly.entity_id
_entity_poly.type
_entity_poly.pdbx_seq_one_letter_code
_entity_poly.pdbx_strand_id
1 'polypeptide(L)'
;MQDEIEKVKHIIEEHTAIRERSKIVGDEINDLQALEDLKLLRDSFSGTDEVILVDKLKELKQAMSRFIDSLRKHFDDEEQLFPGVLGEPLARALKHEHQQITEDITSLIAIGDNRGLDQISQQRSPAIVMHIFQRINTLRKMIEEHALREDVVLQMLLVGLQERQ
;
A
#
# COMPACT_ATOMS: atom_id res chain seq x y z
N MET A 1 -28.50 -2.69 12.10
CA MET A 1 -27.84 -3.66 12.99
C MET A 1 -27.27 -4.86 12.27
N GLN A 2 -28.06 -5.76 11.68
CA GLN A 2 -27.47 -6.91 10.97
C GLN A 2 -26.67 -6.49 9.72
N ASP A 3 -27.19 -5.52 8.97
CA ASP A 3 -26.48 -4.87 7.85
C ASP A 3 -25.17 -4.16 8.29
N GLU A 4 -25.14 -3.55 9.48
CA GLU A 4 -23.93 -2.90 10.02
C GLU A 4 -22.88 -3.94 10.44
N ILE A 5 -23.31 -5.05 11.05
CA ILE A 5 -22.43 -6.17 11.41
C ILE A 5 -21.80 -6.79 10.16
N GLU A 6 -22.58 -6.98 9.08
CA GLU A 6 -22.08 -7.50 7.81
C GLU A 6 -21.07 -6.55 7.16
N LYS A 7 -21.34 -5.24 7.17
CA LYS A 7 -20.40 -4.22 6.66
C LYS A 7 -19.10 -4.16 7.46
N VAL A 8 -19.17 -4.21 8.80
CA VAL A 8 -17.97 -4.23 9.66
C VAL A 8 -17.14 -5.50 9.40
N LYS A 9 -17.78 -6.67 9.27
CA LYS A 9 -17.08 -7.91 8.91
C LYS A 9 -16.41 -7.82 7.55
N HIS A 10 -17.09 -7.22 6.57
CA HIS A 10 -16.52 -7.02 5.24
C HIS A 10 -15.25 -6.17 5.27
N ILE A 11 -15.23 -5.06 6.02
CA ILE A 11 -14.03 -4.20 6.17
C ILE A 11 -12.87 -4.98 6.82
N ILE A 12 -13.13 -5.78 7.86
CA ILE A 12 -12.11 -6.64 8.49
C ILE A 12 -11.54 -7.65 7.48
N GLU A 13 -12.38 -8.22 6.61
CA GLU A 13 -11.91 -9.10 5.53
C GLU A 13 -11.06 -8.34 4.50
N GLU A 14 -11.45 -7.10 4.15
CA GLU A 14 -10.67 -6.24 3.26
C GLU A 14 -9.29 -5.90 3.83
N HIS A 15 -9.15 -5.68 5.14
CA HIS A 15 -7.83 -5.50 5.79
C HIS A 15 -6.90 -6.70 5.55
N THR A 16 -7.44 -7.91 5.56
CA THR A 16 -6.65 -9.12 5.26
C THR A 16 -6.15 -9.08 3.82
N ALA A 17 -7.02 -8.74 2.86
CA ALA A 17 -6.64 -8.62 1.46
C ALA A 17 -5.63 -7.47 1.22
N ILE A 18 -5.77 -6.35 1.93
CA ILE A 18 -4.83 -5.22 1.90
C ILE A 18 -3.45 -5.66 2.39
N ARG A 19 -3.36 -6.41 3.50
CA ARG A 19 -2.09 -6.95 4.01
C ARG A 19 -1.43 -7.93 3.03
N GLU A 20 -2.22 -8.78 2.37
CA GLU A 20 -1.69 -9.68 1.33
C GLU A 20 -1.11 -8.91 0.14
N ARG A 21 -1.82 -7.90 -0.35
CA ARG A 21 -1.34 -7.02 -1.44
C ARG A 21 -0.11 -6.21 -1.02
N SER A 22 -0.12 -5.70 0.20
CA SER A 22 1.02 -5.03 0.85
C SER A 22 2.25 -5.92 0.83
N LYS A 23 2.09 -7.19 1.24
CA LYS A 23 3.16 -8.18 1.23
C LYS A 23 3.71 -8.43 -0.18
N ILE A 24 2.85 -8.60 -1.18
CA ILE A 24 3.28 -8.79 -2.59
C ILE A 24 4.14 -7.62 -3.05
N VAL A 25 3.73 -6.37 -2.78
CA VAL A 25 4.54 -5.18 -3.09
C VAL A 25 5.90 -5.23 -2.38
N GLY A 26 5.92 -5.68 -1.12
CA GLY A 26 7.16 -5.86 -0.37
C GLY A 26 8.09 -6.92 -0.95
N ASP A 27 7.54 -8.06 -1.36
CA ASP A 27 8.30 -9.15 -1.96
C ASP A 27 8.93 -8.70 -3.30
N GLU A 28 8.19 -7.97 -4.14
CA GLU A 28 8.74 -7.41 -5.40
C GLU A 28 9.87 -6.40 -5.16
N ILE A 29 9.80 -5.59 -4.09
CA ILE A 29 10.89 -4.66 -3.74
C ILE A 29 12.12 -5.43 -3.27
N ASN A 30 11.94 -6.46 -2.44
CA ASN A 30 13.05 -7.27 -1.96
C ASN A 30 13.76 -7.97 -3.13
N ASP A 31 13.00 -8.51 -4.08
CA ASP A 31 13.54 -9.11 -5.31
C ASP A 31 14.35 -8.08 -6.13
N LEU A 32 13.83 -6.87 -6.28
CA LEU A 32 14.52 -5.78 -6.98
C LEU A 32 15.79 -5.32 -6.26
N GLN A 33 15.77 -5.23 -4.93
CA GLN A 33 16.94 -4.88 -4.12
C GLN A 33 18.02 -5.96 -4.24
N ALA A 34 17.65 -7.24 -4.18
CA ALA A 34 18.59 -8.34 -4.38
C ALA A 34 19.23 -8.30 -5.78
N LEU A 35 18.46 -7.97 -6.82
CA LEU A 35 18.97 -7.78 -8.18
C LEU A 35 19.94 -6.59 -8.28
N GLU A 36 19.66 -5.49 -7.58
CA GLU A 36 20.53 -4.31 -7.55
C GLU A 36 21.84 -4.57 -6.79
N ASP A 37 21.78 -5.27 -5.65
CA ASP A 37 22.96 -5.68 -4.89
C ASP A 37 23.86 -6.61 -5.71
N LEU A 38 23.26 -7.56 -6.44
CA LEU A 38 23.98 -8.42 -7.38
C LEU A 38 24.59 -7.65 -8.56
N LYS A 39 23.94 -6.58 -9.03
CA LYS A 39 24.50 -5.65 -10.04
C LYS A 39 25.76 -4.96 -9.53
N LEU A 40 25.74 -4.46 -8.31
CA LEU A 40 26.88 -3.75 -7.70
C LEU A 40 28.09 -4.68 -7.50
N LEU A 41 27.86 -5.99 -7.38
CA LEU A 41 28.90 -7.00 -7.19
C LEU A 41 29.52 -7.53 -8.50
N ARG A 42 28.92 -7.29 -9.67
CA ARG A 42 29.39 -7.85 -10.96
C ARG A 42 29.76 -6.73 -11.95
N ASP A 43 31.06 -6.57 -12.23
CA ASP A 43 31.63 -5.57 -13.16
C ASP A 43 31.11 -5.64 -14.62
N SER A 44 30.32 -6.65 -14.98
CA SER A 44 29.85 -6.86 -16.34
C SER A 44 28.44 -7.45 -16.35
N PHE A 45 27.44 -6.57 -16.33
CA PHE A 45 26.07 -6.93 -16.68
C PHE A 45 25.94 -7.07 -18.21
N SER A 46 25.34 -8.18 -18.64
CA SER A 46 25.07 -8.45 -20.06
C SER A 46 23.67 -7.95 -20.43
N GLY A 47 23.38 -7.75 -21.72
CA GLY A 47 22.10 -7.17 -22.16
C GLY A 47 20.84 -7.95 -21.71
N THR A 48 20.97 -9.24 -21.40
CA THR A 48 19.87 -10.07 -20.85
C THR A 48 19.44 -9.62 -19.45
N ASP A 49 20.40 -9.16 -18.66
CA ASP A 49 20.16 -8.79 -17.26
C ASP A 49 19.46 -7.41 -17.12
N GLU A 50 19.53 -6.58 -18.17
CA GLU A 50 18.82 -5.29 -18.25
C GLU A 50 17.33 -5.49 -18.57
N VAL A 51 16.99 -6.48 -19.40
CA VAL A 51 15.60 -6.87 -19.70
C VAL A 51 14.87 -7.37 -18.45
N ILE A 52 15.54 -8.21 -17.63
CA ILE A 52 14.97 -8.74 -16.38
C ILE A 52 14.60 -7.61 -15.40
N LEU A 53 15.45 -6.57 -15.29
CA LEU A 53 15.18 -5.44 -14.41
C LEU A 53 13.97 -4.62 -14.87
N VAL A 54 13.84 -4.39 -16.18
CA VAL A 54 12.70 -3.65 -16.76
C VAL A 54 11.39 -4.40 -16.51
N ASP A 55 11.38 -5.72 -16.74
CA ASP A 55 10.20 -6.55 -16.49
C ASP A 55 9.80 -6.53 -15.01
N LYS A 56 10.77 -6.65 -14.10
CA LYS A 56 10.52 -6.56 -12.65
C LYS A 56 10.02 -5.19 -12.18
N LEU A 57 10.55 -4.10 -12.74
CA LEU A 57 10.02 -2.76 -12.47
C LEU A 57 8.59 -2.58 -12.96
N LYS A 58 8.23 -3.21 -14.08
CA LYS A 58 6.86 -3.22 -14.61
C LYS A 58 5.91 -4.04 -13.72
N GLU A 59 6.36 -5.18 -13.21
CA GLU A 59 5.62 -5.98 -12.22
C GLU A 59 5.35 -5.18 -10.95
N LEU A 60 6.38 -4.53 -10.38
CA LEU A 60 6.23 -3.65 -9.22
C LEU A 60 5.23 -2.52 -9.50
N LYS A 61 5.32 -1.86 -10.67
CA LYS A 61 4.39 -0.78 -11.05
C LYS A 61 2.94 -1.28 -11.08
N GLN A 62 2.70 -2.46 -11.64
CA GLN A 62 1.37 -3.05 -11.69
C GLN A 62 0.85 -3.45 -10.31
N ALA A 63 1.70 -4.06 -9.48
CA ALA A 63 1.36 -4.42 -8.10
C ALA A 63 0.99 -3.17 -7.29
N MET A 64 1.79 -2.11 -7.39
CA MET A 64 1.52 -0.80 -6.77
C MET A 64 0.20 -0.19 -7.23
N SER A 65 -0.07 -0.16 -8.53
CA SER A 65 -1.33 0.40 -9.05
C SER A 65 -2.54 -0.33 -8.48
N ARG A 66 -2.53 -1.67 -8.51
CA ARG A 66 -3.63 -2.48 -7.97
C ARG A 66 -3.80 -2.28 -6.46
N PHE A 67 -2.69 -2.15 -5.73
CA PHE A 67 -2.71 -1.90 -4.30
C PHE A 67 -3.32 -0.53 -3.98
N ILE A 68 -2.93 0.51 -4.71
CA ILE A 68 -3.44 1.87 -4.55
C ILE A 68 -4.93 1.95 -4.87
N ASP A 69 -5.38 1.35 -5.97
CA ASP A 69 -6.80 1.34 -6.34
C ASP A 69 -7.64 0.61 -5.29
N SER A 70 -7.12 -0.48 -4.73
CA SER A 70 -7.76 -1.19 -3.63
C SER A 70 -7.88 -0.34 -2.37
N LEU A 71 -6.84 0.42 -2.02
CA LEU A 71 -6.85 1.26 -0.82
C LEU A 71 -7.86 2.41 -0.94
N ARG A 72 -7.91 3.05 -2.11
CA ARG A 72 -8.87 4.13 -2.36
C ARG A 72 -10.30 3.66 -2.21
N LYS A 73 -10.63 2.52 -2.81
CA LYS A 73 -11.95 1.91 -2.68
C LYS A 73 -12.27 1.61 -1.22
N HIS A 74 -11.33 1.03 -0.49
CA HIS A 74 -11.50 0.67 0.91
C HIS A 74 -11.77 1.90 1.78
N PHE A 75 -10.95 2.95 1.65
CA PHE A 75 -11.16 4.21 2.37
C PHE A 75 -12.53 4.85 2.04
N ASP A 76 -12.98 4.78 0.79
CA ASP A 76 -14.30 5.28 0.41
C ASP A 76 -15.44 4.51 1.10
N ASP A 77 -15.31 3.19 1.24
CA ASP A 77 -16.28 2.33 1.91
C ASP A 77 -16.33 2.62 3.43
N GLU A 78 -15.16 2.80 4.04
CA GLU A 78 -15.01 3.15 5.46
C GLU A 78 -15.55 4.54 5.78
N GLU A 79 -15.21 5.55 4.98
CA GLU A 79 -15.66 6.93 5.17
C GLU A 79 -17.18 7.09 5.06
N GLN A 80 -17.84 6.19 4.32
CA GLN A 80 -19.31 6.11 4.27
C GLN A 80 -19.91 5.43 5.50
N LEU A 81 -19.24 4.40 6.04
CA LEU A 81 -19.75 3.61 7.15
C LEU A 81 -19.47 4.27 8.52
N PHE A 82 -18.22 4.64 8.78
CA PHE A 82 -17.72 4.99 10.10
C PHE A 82 -18.44 6.14 10.80
N PRO A 83 -18.92 7.21 10.12
CA PRO A 83 -19.69 8.25 10.79
C PRO A 83 -20.94 7.71 11.51
N GLY A 84 -21.61 6.72 10.91
CA GLY A 84 -22.83 6.12 11.46
C GLY A 84 -22.58 5.17 12.63
N VAL A 85 -21.39 4.55 12.69
CA VAL A 85 -21.13 3.45 13.63
C VAL A 85 -20.10 3.80 14.71
N LEU A 86 -19.06 4.57 14.37
CA LEU A 86 -18.03 5.07 15.29
C LEU A 86 -18.31 6.49 15.78
N GLY A 87 -19.19 7.22 15.08
CA GLY A 87 -19.48 8.62 15.34
C GLY A 87 -18.49 9.56 14.66
N GLU A 88 -18.94 10.80 14.49
CA GLU A 88 -18.25 11.85 13.73
C GLU A 88 -16.81 12.14 14.18
N PRO A 89 -16.47 12.22 15.49
CA PRO A 89 -15.10 12.55 15.89
C PRO A 89 -14.07 11.51 15.46
N LEU A 90 -14.37 10.22 15.63
CA LEU A 90 -13.49 9.13 15.24
C LEU A 90 -13.41 8.98 13.72
N ALA A 91 -14.54 9.07 13.03
CA ALA A 91 -14.58 9.01 11.57
C ALA A 91 -13.72 10.11 10.93
N ARG A 92 -13.73 11.34 11.48
CA ARG A 92 -12.86 12.43 11.00
C ARG A 92 -11.39 12.19 11.27
N ALA A 93 -11.04 11.54 12.38
CA ALA A 93 -9.65 11.20 12.67
C ALA A 93 -9.12 10.17 11.67
N LEU A 94 -9.89 9.11 11.40
CA LEU A 94 -9.52 8.08 10.41
C LEU A 94 -9.42 8.65 9.00
N LYS A 95 -10.41 9.46 8.58
CA LYS A 95 -10.36 10.19 7.31
C LYS A 95 -9.10 11.06 7.16
N HIS A 96 -8.62 11.67 8.24
CA HIS A 96 -7.39 12.45 8.19
C HIS A 96 -6.16 11.56 7.93
N GLU A 97 -6.11 10.35 8.51
CA GLU A 97 -5.08 9.37 8.20
C GLU A 97 -5.17 8.87 6.75
N HIS A 98 -6.37 8.60 6.24
CA HIS A 98 -6.59 8.21 4.83
C HIS A 98 -6.06 9.28 3.86
N GLN A 99 -6.28 10.55 4.18
CA GLN A 99 -5.76 11.68 3.40
C GLN A 99 -4.24 11.70 3.39
N GLN A 100 -3.58 11.54 4.54
CA GLN A 100 -2.12 11.49 4.62
C GLN A 100 -1.55 10.33 3.79
N ILE A 101 -2.12 9.13 3.92
CA ILE A 101 -1.72 7.96 3.13
C ILE A 101 -1.91 8.23 1.63
N THR A 102 -3.03 8.84 1.25
CA THR A 102 -3.36 9.16 -0.15
C THR A 102 -2.41 10.21 -0.74
N GLU A 103 -2.03 11.22 0.04
CA GLU A 103 -1.04 12.22 -0.34
C GLU A 103 0.34 11.58 -0.58
N ASP A 104 0.76 10.68 0.31
CA ASP A 104 2.03 9.96 0.17
C ASP A 104 2.05 9.04 -1.05
N ILE A 105 0.95 8.33 -1.31
CA ILE A 105 0.71 7.56 -2.53
C ILE A 105 0.85 8.46 -3.76
N THR A 106 0.15 9.60 -3.77
CA THR A 106 0.14 10.52 -4.92
C THR A 106 1.53 11.07 -5.20
N SER A 107 2.27 11.43 -4.14
CA SER A 107 3.66 11.87 -4.24
C SER A 107 4.57 10.77 -4.79
N LEU A 108 4.37 9.52 -4.37
CA LEU A 108 5.11 8.36 -4.88
C LEU A 108 4.82 8.08 -6.37
N ILE A 109 3.55 8.14 -6.79
CA ILE A 109 3.16 8.04 -8.20
C ILE A 109 3.82 9.16 -9.02
N ALA A 110 3.79 10.40 -8.51
CA ALA A 110 4.38 11.55 -9.19
C ALA A 110 5.90 11.42 -9.39
N ILE A 111 6.61 10.73 -8.48
CA ILE A 111 8.02 10.37 -8.67
C ILE A 111 8.17 9.37 -9.83
N GLY A 112 7.27 8.39 -9.91
CA GLY A 112 7.21 7.39 -10.97
C GLY A 112 6.82 7.94 -12.35
N ASP A 113 5.96 8.97 -12.41
CA ASP A 113 5.44 9.54 -13.66
C ASP A 113 6.29 10.73 -14.18
N ASN A 114 6.77 11.62 -13.31
CA ASN A 114 7.60 12.76 -13.74
C ASN A 114 9.03 12.35 -14.13
N ARG A 115 9.51 11.19 -13.67
CA ARG A 115 10.81 10.64 -14.06
C ARG A 115 10.70 9.36 -14.85
N GLY A 116 9.53 8.70 -14.92
CA GLY A 116 9.40 7.36 -15.48
C GLY A 116 10.19 6.34 -14.66
N LEU A 117 9.53 5.33 -14.08
CA LEU A 117 10.22 4.09 -13.67
C LEU A 117 11.11 3.54 -14.82
N ASP A 118 10.70 3.82 -16.07
CA ASP A 118 11.44 3.52 -17.28
C ASP A 118 12.72 4.38 -17.46
N GLN A 119 12.73 5.67 -17.06
CA GLN A 119 13.99 6.45 -17.08
C GLN A 119 14.85 6.18 -15.84
N ILE A 120 14.29 5.65 -14.75
CA ILE A 120 15.09 5.17 -13.61
C ILE A 120 15.98 3.99 -14.02
N SER A 121 15.47 3.10 -14.89
CA SER A 121 16.26 2.08 -15.59
C SER A 121 17.38 2.71 -16.45
N GLN A 122 17.11 3.82 -17.15
CA GLN A 122 18.04 4.45 -18.09
C GLN A 122 19.05 5.41 -17.43
N GLN A 123 18.70 6.08 -16.33
CA GLN A 123 19.51 7.12 -15.67
C GLN A 123 20.46 6.57 -14.59
N ARG A 124 20.46 5.25 -14.33
CA ARG A 124 21.47 4.54 -13.53
C ARG A 124 21.89 5.26 -12.24
N SER A 125 20.97 5.87 -11.49
CA SER A 125 21.28 6.44 -10.18
C SER A 125 20.75 5.52 -9.08
N PRO A 126 21.59 4.66 -8.49
CA PRO A 126 21.20 3.79 -7.38
C PRO A 126 20.56 4.56 -6.22
N ALA A 127 20.96 5.82 -6.02
CA ALA A 127 20.39 6.68 -4.99
C ALA A 127 18.90 6.97 -5.20
N ILE A 128 18.45 7.13 -6.45
CA ILE A 128 17.03 7.37 -6.77
C ILE A 128 16.22 6.09 -6.57
N VAL A 129 16.75 4.95 -7.03
CA VAL A 129 16.13 3.63 -6.88
C VAL A 129 15.93 3.32 -5.39
N MET A 130 17.00 3.45 -4.60
CA MET A 130 16.97 3.25 -3.16
C MET A 130 15.97 4.19 -2.48
N HIS A 131 15.91 5.46 -2.87
CA HIS A 131 14.95 6.41 -2.32
C HIS A 131 13.49 5.99 -2.59
N ILE A 132 13.20 5.47 -3.78
CA ILE A 132 11.87 4.97 -4.14
C ILE A 132 11.51 3.73 -3.31
N PHE A 133 12.42 2.76 -3.20
CA PHE A 133 12.19 1.57 -2.38
C PHE A 133 11.97 1.90 -0.91
N GLN A 134 12.74 2.84 -0.36
CA GLN A 134 12.54 3.35 0.99
C GLN A 134 11.15 3.99 1.15
N ARG A 135 10.75 4.86 0.21
CA ARG A 135 9.42 5.50 0.23
C ARG A 135 8.28 4.48 0.17
N ILE A 136 8.39 3.46 -0.68
CA ILE A 136 7.37 2.40 -0.76
C ILE A 136 7.30 1.61 0.56
N ASN A 137 8.45 1.23 1.13
CA ASN A 137 8.49 0.52 2.41
C ASN A 137 7.90 1.35 3.57
N THR A 138 8.18 2.66 3.61
CA THR A 138 7.57 3.57 4.58
C THR A 138 6.05 3.64 4.43
N LEU A 139 5.56 3.82 3.20
CA LEU A 139 4.13 3.83 2.91
C LEU A 139 3.47 2.51 3.32
N ARG A 140 4.10 1.38 2.99
CA ARG A 140 3.62 0.05 3.36
C ARG A 140 3.42 -0.08 4.87
N LYS A 141 4.44 0.32 5.64
CA LYS A 141 4.39 0.28 7.10
C LYS A 141 3.29 1.17 7.66
N MET A 142 3.12 2.38 7.12
CA MET A 142 2.06 3.30 7.53
C MET A 142 0.67 2.68 7.33
N ILE A 143 0.43 2.04 6.18
CA ILE A 143 -0.84 1.35 5.88
C ILE A 143 -1.06 0.16 6.83
N GLU A 144 -0.03 -0.65 7.08
CA GLU A 144 -0.12 -1.80 7.99
C GLU A 144 -0.42 -1.38 9.43
N GLU A 145 0.22 -0.31 9.91
CA GLU A 145 -0.01 0.27 11.24
C GLU A 145 -1.39 0.91 11.37
N HIS A 146 -1.89 1.52 10.30
CA HIS A 146 -3.25 2.06 10.23
C HIS A 146 -4.30 0.93 10.29
N ALA A 147 -4.23 -0.06 9.39
CA ALA A 147 -5.16 -1.19 9.37
C ALA A 147 -5.15 -2.00 10.67
N LEU A 148 -4.00 -2.11 11.37
CA LEU A 148 -3.93 -2.75 12.68
C LEU A 148 -4.73 -1.98 13.74
N ARG A 149 -4.65 -0.65 13.75
CA ARG A 149 -5.39 0.19 14.72
C ARG A 149 -6.88 0.12 14.45
N GLU A 150 -7.28 0.13 13.18
CA GLU A 150 -8.68 0.00 12.78
C GLU A 150 -9.25 -1.37 13.11
N ASP A 151 -8.50 -2.45 12.88
CA ASP A 151 -8.92 -3.80 13.27
C ASP A 151 -9.31 -3.88 14.75
N VAL A 152 -8.53 -3.25 15.64
CA VAL A 152 -8.85 -3.23 17.07
C VAL A 152 -10.18 -2.53 17.32
N VAL A 153 -10.40 -1.37 16.69
CA VAL A 153 -11.64 -0.60 16.81
C VAL A 153 -12.83 -1.37 16.25
N LEU A 154 -12.69 -1.99 15.08
CA LEU A 154 -13.73 -2.77 14.40
C LEU A 154 -14.09 -4.03 15.18
N GLN A 155 -13.11 -4.72 15.77
CA GLN A 155 -13.37 -5.87 16.64
C GLN A 155 -14.15 -5.47 17.90
N MET A 156 -13.76 -4.38 18.55
CA MET A 156 -14.52 -3.85 19.70
C MET A 156 -15.94 -3.47 19.32
N LEU A 157 -16.10 -2.83 18.15
CA LEU A 157 -17.40 -2.44 17.64
C LEU A 157 -18.27 -3.67 17.34
N LEU A 158 -17.70 -4.70 16.72
CA LEU A 158 -18.41 -5.93 16.39
C LEU A 158 -18.98 -6.61 17.65
N VAL A 159 -18.17 -6.70 18.72
CA VAL A 159 -18.62 -7.22 20.02
C VAL A 159 -19.80 -6.39 20.55
N GLY A 160 -19.66 -5.06 20.56
CA GLY A 160 -20.72 -4.18 21.07
C GLY A 160 -22.01 -4.22 20.25
N LEU A 161 -21.93 -4.42 18.93
CA LEU A 161 -23.10 -4.59 18.06
C LEU A 161 -23.79 -5.95 18.27
N GLN A 162 -23.03 -7.00 18.56
CA GLN A 162 -23.57 -8.34 18.84
C GLN A 162 -24.27 -8.43 20.19
N GLU A 163 -23.81 -7.71 21.21
CA GLU A 163 -24.46 -7.65 22.54
C GLU A 163 -25.80 -6.91 22.54
N ARG A 164 -26.10 -6.13 21.49
CA ARG A 164 -27.36 -5.37 21.33
C ARG A 164 -28.44 -6.12 20.55
N GLN A 165 -28.16 -7.36 20.12
CA GLN A 165 -29.14 -8.28 19.53
C GLN A 165 -29.91 -9.02 20.63
#